data_AF-A0A1G8BYY3-F1
#
_entry.id   AF-A0A1G8BYY3-F1
#
_cell.length_a   1.000
_cell.length_b   1.000
_cell.length_c   1.000
_cell.angle_alpha   90.00
_cell.angle_beta   90.00
_cell.angle_gamma   90.00
#
_symmetry.space_group_name_H-M   'P 1'
#
loop_
_entity.id
_entity.type
_entity.pdbx_description
1 polymer ?
#
loop_
_entity_poly.entity_id
_entity_poly.type
_entity_poly.pdbx_seq_one_letter_code
_entity_poly.pdbx_strand_id
1 'polypeptide(L)'
;MTRRVFRGVVGISLAAALVAACGGNGSEKPATSPAEQQAAGGPQGTLRFGTNQKLDDWEPLTKGNETYTSLIYEGLIELAPDGVGLKPRLATEWTQDNTKVEFTLREGVVFHDGTP
;
A
#
# COMPACT_ATOMS: atom_id res chain seq x y z
N MET A 1 -66.26 1.02 23.73
CA MET A 1 -66.53 0.52 22.36
C MET A 1 -65.31 -0.27 21.90
N THR A 2 -65.10 -1.51 22.37
CA THR A 2 -65.56 -2.79 21.80
C THR A 2 -64.99 -3.13 20.41
N ARG A 3 -63.96 -4.00 20.41
CA ARG A 3 -63.71 -5.19 19.56
C ARG A 3 -63.75 -5.00 18.01
N ARG A 4 -62.85 -5.63 17.22
CA ARG A 4 -62.76 -7.09 17.07
C ARG A 4 -61.46 -7.54 16.37
N VAL A 5 -61.06 -8.73 16.77
CA VAL A 5 -59.92 -9.56 16.36
C VAL A 5 -60.45 -10.68 15.46
N PHE A 6 -59.68 -11.13 14.45
CA PHE A 6 -59.79 -12.43 13.75
C PHE A 6 -58.43 -12.65 13.06
N ARG A 7 -57.51 -13.58 13.39
CA ARG A 7 -57.47 -15.03 13.71
C ARG A 7 -57.95 -15.97 12.57
N GLY A 8 -56.99 -16.70 11.98
CA GLY A 8 -57.12 -17.94 11.20
C GLY A 8 -55.79 -18.19 10.44
N VAL A 9 -54.84 -19.07 10.83
CA VAL A 9 -54.78 -20.53 11.12
C VAL A 9 -54.54 -21.41 9.87
N VAL A 10 -53.28 -21.86 9.73
CA VAL A 10 -52.74 -23.23 9.47
C VAL A 10 -53.02 -24.01 8.15
N GLY A 11 -51.93 -24.59 7.60
CA GLY A 11 -51.86 -25.88 6.87
C GLY A 11 -50.63 -25.94 5.92
N ILE A 12 -49.47 -26.54 6.23
CA ILE A 12 -49.01 -27.97 6.34
C ILE A 12 -48.80 -28.73 5.00
N SER A 13 -47.52 -29.10 4.75
CA SER A 13 -46.99 -30.29 4.02
C SER A 13 -47.14 -30.36 2.47
N LEU A 14 -46.29 -30.99 1.63
CA LEU A 14 -45.11 -31.88 1.72
C LEU A 14 -44.42 -32.01 0.32
N ALA A 15 -43.19 -32.57 0.30
CA ALA A 15 -42.42 -33.22 -0.81
C ALA A 15 -41.53 -32.30 -1.70
N ALA A 16 -40.19 -32.36 -1.74
CA ALA A 16 -39.15 -33.42 -1.79
C ALA A 16 -38.79 -33.94 -3.20
N ALA A 17 -37.59 -33.56 -3.69
CA ALA A 17 -36.71 -34.29 -4.62
C ALA A 17 -35.34 -33.55 -4.65
N LEU A 18 -34.29 -34.03 -3.97
CA LEU A 18 -33.26 -34.96 -4.44
C LEU A 18 -32.39 -34.42 -5.60
N VAL A 19 -31.17 -33.95 -5.29
CA VAL A 19 -29.94 -34.42 -5.95
C VAL A 19 -28.81 -34.43 -4.91
N ALA A 20 -28.49 -35.63 -4.45
CA ALA A 20 -27.16 -35.97 -3.96
C ALA A 20 -26.30 -36.32 -5.19
N ALA A 21 -25.12 -35.71 -5.32
CA ALA A 21 -24.08 -36.21 -6.20
C ALA A 21 -22.70 -35.80 -5.67
N CYS A 22 -22.08 -36.76 -4.97
CA CYS A 22 -20.65 -37.10 -4.88
C CYS A 22 -19.62 -35.94 -4.80
N GLY A 23 -18.78 -35.80 -3.78
CA GLY A 23 -18.15 -36.89 -3.03
C GLY A 23 -17.16 -37.66 -3.90
N GLY A 24 -16.14 -36.97 -4.44
CA GLY A 24 -15.03 -37.55 -5.19
C GLY A 24 -13.72 -37.32 -4.44
N ASN A 25 -13.29 -38.34 -3.70
CA ASN A 25 -11.99 -38.41 -3.04
C ASN A 25 -10.94 -38.80 -4.12
N GLY A 26 -10.38 -37.79 -4.79
CA GLY A 26 -9.32 -37.94 -5.78
C GLY A 26 -8.06 -37.22 -5.29
N SER A 27 -7.02 -37.99 -4.98
CA SER A 27 -5.70 -37.47 -4.65
C SER A 27 -5.09 -36.76 -5.86
N GLU A 28 -5.28 -35.44 -5.96
CA GLU A 28 -4.51 -34.58 -6.86
C GLU A 28 -3.42 -33.83 -6.09
N LYS A 29 -2.20 -34.08 -6.55
CA LYS A 29 -0.92 -33.45 -6.21
C LYS A 29 -1.07 -31.93 -6.00
N PRO A 30 -0.44 -31.32 -4.98
CA PRO A 30 -0.42 -29.86 -4.86
C PRO A 30 0.28 -29.29 -6.10
N ALA A 31 -0.48 -28.63 -6.96
CA ALA A 31 0.08 -27.73 -7.93
C ALA A 31 0.49 -26.47 -7.17
N THR A 32 1.79 -26.33 -6.93
CA THR A 32 2.39 -25.08 -6.49
C THR A 32 2.16 -24.06 -7.60
N SER A 33 1.04 -23.34 -7.54
CA SER A 33 0.90 -22.10 -8.28
C SER A 33 1.93 -21.13 -7.69
N PRO A 34 2.77 -20.46 -8.49
CA PRO A 34 3.52 -19.33 -7.99
C PRO A 34 2.51 -18.38 -7.37
N ALA A 35 2.66 -18.09 -6.08
CA ALA A 35 1.96 -16.98 -5.47
C ALA A 35 2.45 -15.74 -6.21
N GLU A 36 1.67 -15.24 -7.17
CA GLU A 36 1.81 -13.88 -7.61
C GLU A 36 1.68 -13.04 -6.34
N GLN A 37 2.81 -12.48 -5.90
CA GLN A 37 2.82 -11.46 -4.86
C GLN A 37 1.97 -10.33 -5.40
N GLN A 38 0.72 -10.31 -4.96
CA GLN A 38 -0.20 -9.22 -5.17
C GLN A 38 0.44 -8.03 -4.44
N ALA A 39 1.20 -7.23 -5.20
CA ALA A 39 1.66 -5.94 -4.74
C ALA A 39 0.40 -5.23 -4.25
N ALA A 40 0.36 -4.91 -2.95
CA ALA A 40 -0.74 -4.15 -2.38
C ALA A 40 -0.80 -2.84 -3.16
N GLY A 41 -1.76 -2.75 -4.08
CA GLY A 41 -1.89 -1.64 -5.00
C GLY A 41 -2.09 -0.39 -4.17
N GLY A 42 -1.07 0.47 -4.14
CA GLY A 42 -1.17 1.79 -3.53
C GLY A 42 -2.29 2.60 -4.18
N PRO A 43 -2.59 3.80 -3.65
CA PRO A 43 -3.59 4.68 -4.24
C PRO A 43 -3.34 4.84 -5.74
N GLN A 44 -4.34 4.48 -6.56
CA GLN A 44 -4.27 4.61 -8.01
C GLN A 44 -5.02 5.87 -8.45
N GLY A 45 -4.46 6.60 -9.42
CA GLY A 45 -5.11 7.75 -10.04
C GLY A 45 -4.27 9.03 -10.00
N THR A 46 -4.90 10.15 -10.33
CA THR A 46 -4.26 11.47 -10.34
C THR A 46 -4.57 12.23 -9.07
N LEU A 47 -3.55 12.59 -8.29
CA LEU A 47 -3.67 13.55 -7.21
C LEU A 47 -3.66 14.97 -7.78
N ARG A 48 -4.73 15.74 -7.52
CA ARG A 48 -4.77 17.18 -7.77
C ARG A 48 -4.66 17.90 -6.43
N PHE A 49 -3.62 18.72 -6.28
CA PHE A 49 -3.39 19.50 -5.06
C PHE A 49 -3.14 20.97 -5.40
N GLY A 50 -3.41 21.85 -4.44
CA GLY A 50 -3.06 23.27 -4.52
C GLY A 50 -1.97 23.58 -3.49
N THR A 51 -1.05 24.48 -3.85
CA THR A 51 -0.01 24.97 -2.95
C THR A 51 0.15 26.48 -3.16
N ASN A 52 0.56 27.19 -2.11
CA ASN A 52 0.98 28.59 -2.19
C ASN A 52 2.48 28.72 -2.50
N GLN A 53 3.21 27.61 -2.57
CA GLN A 53 4.62 27.59 -2.96
C GLN A 53 4.72 27.69 -4.48
N LYS A 54 5.43 28.71 -4.97
CA LYS A 54 5.74 28.82 -6.39
C LYS A 54 6.94 27.94 -6.71
N LEU A 55 6.90 27.21 -7.81
CA LEU A 55 8.08 26.58 -8.38
C LEU A 55 8.82 27.61 -9.25
N ASP A 56 9.95 28.11 -8.77
CA ASP A 56 10.80 29.05 -9.50
C ASP A 56 11.82 28.34 -10.40
N ASP A 57 12.46 27.31 -9.86
CA ASP A 57 13.43 26.45 -10.53
C ASP A 57 13.47 25.07 -9.84
N TRP A 58 14.20 24.13 -10.43
CA TRP A 58 14.38 22.77 -9.89
C TRP A 58 15.66 22.62 -9.04
N GLU A 59 16.33 23.72 -8.67
CA GLU A 59 17.62 23.70 -7.99
C GLU A 59 17.44 23.37 -6.49
N PRO A 60 17.85 22.17 -6.02
CA PRO A 60 17.59 21.77 -4.64
C PRO A 60 18.59 22.35 -3.62
N LEU A 61 19.76 22.82 -4.04
CA LEU A 61 20.87 23.20 -3.14
C LEU A 61 20.71 24.60 -2.55
N THR A 62 20.22 25.54 -3.33
CA THR A 62 20.19 26.97 -2.95
C THR A 62 18.79 27.50 -2.67
N LYS A 63 17.76 26.79 -3.13
CA LYS A 63 16.35 27.16 -2.93
C LYS A 63 15.53 25.92 -2.62
N GLY A 64 15.36 25.63 -1.34
CA GLY A 64 14.53 24.51 -0.90
C GLY A 64 13.07 24.72 -1.30
N ASN A 65 12.60 24.01 -2.32
CA ASN A 65 11.18 23.89 -2.63
C ASN A 65 10.70 22.45 -2.40
N GLU A 66 10.69 22.06 -1.12
CA GLU A 66 10.42 20.69 -0.68
C GLU A 66 9.09 20.13 -1.22
N THR A 67 8.08 20.98 -1.45
CA THR A 67 6.78 20.56 -1.99
C THR A 67 6.92 19.87 -3.35
N TYR A 68 7.82 20.37 -4.21
CA TYR A 68 8.01 19.81 -5.55
C TYR A 68 9.23 18.89 -5.61
N THR A 69 10.33 19.25 -4.94
CA THR A 69 11.58 18.47 -5.01
C THR A 69 11.44 17.11 -4.33
N SER A 70 10.66 16.99 -3.25
CA SER A 70 10.42 15.69 -2.60
C SER A 70 9.66 14.67 -3.45
N LEU A 71 9.01 15.12 -4.54
CA LEU A 71 8.29 14.25 -5.47
C LEU A 71 9.23 13.58 -6.49
N ILE A 72 10.40 14.17 -6.75
CA ILE A 72 11.30 13.78 -7.84
C ILE A 72 12.72 13.44 -7.38
N TYR A 73 13.11 13.89 -6.19
CA TYR A 73 14.40 13.61 -5.56
C TYR A 73 14.21 12.80 -4.29
N GLU A 74 15.21 12.00 -3.97
CA GLU A 74 15.27 11.25 -2.72
C GLU A 74 16.60 11.52 -2.03
N GLY A 75 16.55 11.85 -0.72
CA GLY A 75 17.75 12.06 0.10
C GLY A 75 18.32 10.76 0.67
N LEU A 76 19.45 10.87 1.39
CA LEU A 76 20.07 9.73 2.06
C LEU A 76 19.22 9.18 3.22
N ILE A 77 18.65 10.10 4.02
CA ILE A 77 17.80 9.83 5.18
C ILE A 77 16.66 10.86 5.23
N GLU A 78 15.61 10.57 5.97
CA GLU A 78 14.53 11.52 6.28
C GLU A 78 14.34 11.66 7.80
N LEU A 79 13.79 12.81 8.23
CA LEU A 79 13.38 12.99 9.61
C LEU A 79 12.07 12.24 9.86
N ALA A 80 12.00 11.52 10.97
CA ALA A 80 10.77 10.87 11.41
C ALA A 80 9.71 11.93 11.78
N PRO A 81 8.41 11.56 11.77
CA PRO A 81 7.33 12.48 12.14
C PRO A 81 7.41 13.07 13.55
N ASP A 82 8.21 12.46 14.43
CA ASP A 82 8.49 12.97 15.76
C ASP A 82 9.45 14.19 15.76
N GLY A 83 10.05 14.50 14.61
CA GLY A 83 10.97 15.61 14.44
C GLY A 83 12.38 15.37 14.98
N VAL A 84 12.70 14.16 15.44
CA VAL A 84 14.00 13.85 16.09
C VAL A 84 14.59 12.54 15.58
N GLY A 85 13.76 11.54 15.32
CA GLY A 85 14.20 10.26 14.78
C GLY A 85 14.70 10.40 13.34
N LEU A 86 15.65 9.55 12.95
CA LEU A 86 16.10 9.45 11.56
C LEU A 86 15.56 8.16 10.95
N LYS A 87 15.09 8.24 9.71
CA LYS A 87 14.59 7.10 8.95
C LYS A 87 15.42 6.87 7.68
N PRO A 88 15.67 5.60 7.31
CA PRO A 88 16.33 5.26 6.05
C PRO A 88 15.60 5.77 4.80
N ARG A 89 16.37 6.15 3.78
CA ARG A 89 15.89 6.46 2.41
C ARG A 89 16.78 5.80 1.36
N LEU A 90 17.66 6.54 0.70
CA LEU A 90 18.69 5.96 -0.16
C LEU A 90 19.75 5.20 0.67
N ALA A 91 20.07 5.68 1.87
CA ALA A 91 20.97 5.01 2.79
C ALA A 91 20.19 4.12 3.76
N THR A 92 20.61 2.87 3.88
CA THR A 92 19.99 1.87 4.77
C THR A 92 20.69 1.81 6.13
N GLU A 93 21.98 2.13 6.16
CA GLU A 93 22.80 2.15 7.37
C GLU A 93 23.78 3.32 7.30
N TRP A 94 24.23 3.79 8.47
CA TRP A 94 25.26 4.80 8.56
C TRP A 94 26.06 4.69 9.85
N THR A 95 27.31 5.12 9.78
CA THR A 95 28.18 5.32 10.95
C THR A 95 28.69 6.76 10.96
N GLN A 96 28.93 7.30 12.14
CA GLN A 96 29.39 8.67 12.30
C GLN A 96 30.45 8.77 13.39
N ASP A 97 31.51 9.52 13.11
CA ASP A 97 32.47 10.02 14.09
C ASP A 97 32.47 11.57 14.10
N ASN A 98 33.43 12.18 14.78
CA ASN A 98 33.51 13.64 14.93
C ASN A 98 33.78 14.39 13.61
N THR A 99 34.24 13.70 12.57
CA THR A 99 34.75 14.29 11.32
C THR A 99 34.25 13.60 10.06
N LYS A 100 33.63 12.42 10.18
CA LYS A 100 33.20 11.59 9.07
C LYS A 100 31.82 11.00 9.33
N VAL A 101 31.01 10.99 8.28
CA VAL A 101 29.78 10.17 8.20
C VAL A 101 29.96 9.23 7.02
N GLU A 102 29.71 7.94 7.24
CA GLU A 102 29.74 6.92 6.21
C GLU A 102 28.33 6.32 6.06
N PHE A 103 27.82 6.31 4.82
CA PHE A 103 26.50 5.77 4.50
C PHE A 103 26.63 4.52 3.63
N THR A 104 25.85 3.49 3.96
CA THR A 104 25.63 2.33 3.09
C THR A 104 24.36 2.58 2.28
N LEU A 105 24.48 2.66 0.96
CA LEU A 105 23.35 2.87 0.05
C LEU A 105 22.64 1.55 -0.26
N ARG A 106 21.33 1.62 -0.53
CA ARG A 106 20.57 0.48 -1.06
C ARG A 106 21.11 0.08 -2.44
N GLU A 107 21.07 -1.21 -2.76
CA GLU A 107 21.51 -1.70 -4.05
C GLU A 107 20.47 -1.42 -5.15
N GLY A 108 20.94 -1.31 -6.40
CA GLY A 108 20.06 -1.20 -7.57
C GLY A 108 19.29 0.11 -7.69
N VAL A 109 19.72 1.18 -7.03
CA VAL A 109 19.19 2.53 -7.30
C VAL A 109 19.58 2.93 -8.70
N VAL A 110 18.63 3.52 -9.40
CA VAL A 110 18.84 4.14 -10.71
C VAL A 110 18.17 5.50 -10.71
N PHE A 111 18.79 6.43 -11.41
CA PHE A 111 18.15 7.68 -11.80
C PHE A 111 17.05 7.43 -12.83
N HIS A 112 16.22 8.45 -13.04
CA HIS A 112 15.10 8.40 -13.97
C HIS A 112 15.53 8.19 -15.44
N ASP A 113 16.80 8.42 -15.76
CA ASP A 113 17.40 8.15 -17.09
C ASP A 113 18.03 6.75 -17.21
N GLY A 114 17.99 5.95 -16.13
CA GLY A 114 18.53 4.60 -16.07
C GLY A 114 20.00 4.51 -15.68
N THR A 115 20.69 5.63 -15.43
CA THR A 115 22.03 5.60 -14.85
C THR A 115 21.99 5.15 -13.38
N PRO A 116 23.00 4.45 -12.85
CA PRO A 116 23.10 4.11 -11.43
C PRO A 116 23.33 5.34 -10.53
#